data_AF-A0A0U1Z934-F1
#
_entry.id   AF-A0A0U1Z934-F1
#
_cell.length_a   1.000
_cell.length_b   1.000
_cell.length_c   1.000
_cell.angle_alpha   90.00
_cell.angle_beta   90.00
_cell.angle_gamma   90.00
#
_symmetry.space_group_name_H-M   'P 1'
#
loop_
_entity.id
_entity.type
_entity.pdbx_description
1 polymer ?
#
loop_
_entity_poly.entity_id
_entity_poly.type
_entity_poly.pdbx_seq_one_letter_code
_entity_poly.pdbx_strand_id
1 'polypeptide(L)' 'MSNENWIAHAYPLQQVTIKLQGTRHSDKAAIVAQLETVLARLRAGDTSGQDHDDDFGYAFEYVQAVPGPSFFDAPAGSE' A
#
# COMPACT_ATOMS: atom_id res chain seq x y z
N MET A 1 7.25 28.38 5.12
CA MET A 1 7.55 27.71 6.40
C MET A 1 6.61 26.53 6.71
N SER A 2 5.72 26.12 5.80
CA SER A 2 4.80 24.99 6.03
C SER A 2 5.35 23.63 5.57
N ASN A 3 6.16 23.56 4.51
CA ASN A 3 6.59 22.30 3.93
C ASN A 3 7.70 21.56 4.71
N GLU A 4 8.65 22.29 5.29
CA GLU A 4 9.83 21.66 5.90
C GLU A 4 9.52 20.99 7.25
N ASN A 5 8.62 21.58 8.04
CA ASN A 5 8.29 21.04 9.36
C ASN A 5 7.55 19.70 9.28
N TRP A 6 6.62 19.54 8.35
CA TRP A 6 5.93 18.25 8.22
C TRP A 6 6.86 17.16 7.68
N ILE A 7 7.75 17.50 6.74
CA ILE A 7 8.78 16.58 6.23
C ILE A 7 9.71 16.13 7.36
N ALA A 8 10.22 17.06 8.17
CA ALA A 8 11.09 16.71 9.29
C ALA A 8 10.40 15.79 10.32
N HIS A 9 9.09 15.95 10.52
CA HIS A 9 8.32 15.11 11.45
C HIS A 9 7.86 13.78 10.86
N ALA A 10 7.63 13.69 9.55
CA ALA A 10 7.05 12.51 8.93
C ALA A 10 8.08 11.42 8.61
N TYR A 11 9.37 11.77 8.50
CA TYR A 11 10.40 10.83 8.03
C TYR A 11 11.11 10.09 9.17
N PRO A 12 11.54 8.83 8.96
CA PRO A 12 11.33 8.06 7.73
C PRO A 12 9.87 7.60 7.61
N LEU A 13 9.35 7.66 6.38
CA LEU A 13 7.96 7.27 6.11
C LEU A 13 7.82 5.75 6.21
N GLN A 14 6.69 5.32 6.77
CA GLN A 14 6.20 3.96 6.61
C GLN A 14 5.32 3.90 5.37
N GLN A 15 5.49 2.85 4.56
CA GLN A 15 4.72 2.67 3.34
C GLN A 15 4.26 1.24 3.20
N VAL A 16 3.01 1.10 2.76
CA VAL A 16 2.50 -0.15 2.21
C VAL A 16 2.18 0.07 0.73
N THR A 17 2.68 -0.80 -0.14
CA THR A 17 2.34 -0.81 -1.55
C THR A 17 1.58 -2.10 -1.84
N ILE A 18 0.39 -1.96 -2.41
CA ILE A 18 -0.45 -3.09 -2.79
C ILE A 18 -0.73 -2.97 -4.28
N LYS A 19 -0.35 -4.00 -5.04
CA LYS A 19 -0.65 -4.16 -6.46
C LYS A 19 -1.74 -5.21 -6.57
N LEU A 20 -2.82 -4.86 -7.27
CA LEU A 20 -3.97 -5.73 -7.50
C LEU A 20 -4.11 -5.95 -9.00
N GLN A 21 -4.34 -7.19 -9.39
CA GLN A 21 -4.58 -7.59 -10.76
C GLN A 21 -5.94 -8.28 -10.85
N GLY A 22 -6.77 -7.76 -11.74
CA GLY A 22 -8.07 -8.30 -12.09
C GLY A 22 -8.12 -8.74 -13.55
N THR A 23 -9.10 -9.56 -13.89
CA THR A 23 -9.44 -9.93 -15.28
C THR A 23 -10.62 -9.09 -15.77
N ARG A 24 -10.96 -9.20 -17.06
CA ARG A 24 -12.19 -8.61 -17.62
C ARG A 24 -13.49 -9.10 -16.95
N HIS A 25 -13.40 -10.20 -16.19
CA HIS A 25 -14.52 -10.82 -15.46
C HIS A 25 -14.47 -10.57 -13.95
N SER A 26 -13.38 -9.99 -13.44
CA SER A 26 -13.31 -9.59 -12.04
C SER A 26 -14.25 -8.44 -11.78
N ASP A 27 -15.19 -8.65 -10.86
CA ASP A 27 -16.01 -7.59 -10.34
C ASP A 27 -15.31 -6.88 -9.16
N LYS A 28 -15.97 -5.83 -8.65
CA LYS A 28 -15.47 -5.10 -7.48
C LYS A 28 -15.33 -6.01 -6.26
N ALA A 29 -16.20 -7.00 -6.08
CA ALA A 29 -16.17 -7.89 -4.93
C ALA A 29 -14.91 -8.76 -4.93
N ALA A 30 -14.50 -9.25 -6.10
CA ALA A 30 -13.26 -10.01 -6.27
C ALA A 30 -12.02 -9.19 -5.90
N ILE A 31 -11.96 -7.92 -6.30
CA ILE A 31 -10.86 -7.02 -5.93
C ILE A 31 -10.84 -6.73 -4.42
N VAL A 32 -12.02 -6.53 -3.81
CA VAL A 32 -12.12 -6.34 -2.36
C VAL A 32 -11.64 -7.58 -1.60
N ALA A 33 -11.95 -8.79 -2.07
CA ALA A 33 -11.49 -10.03 -1.45
C ALA A 33 -9.94 -10.16 -1.45
N GLN A 34 -9.27 -9.71 -2.51
CA GLN A 34 -7.80 -9.64 -2.54
C GLN A 34 -7.26 -8.67 -1.48
N LEU A 35 -7.89 -7.50 -1.31
CA LEU A 35 -7.51 -6.51 -0.28
C LEU A 35 -7.72 -7.05 1.14
N GLU A 36 -8.82 -7.76 1.39
CA GLU A 36 -9.08 -8.41 2.68
C GLU A 36 -8.02 -9.47 2.99
N THR A 37 -7.57 -10.20 1.97
CA THR A 37 -6.48 -11.17 2.11
C THR A 37 -5.16 -10.48 2.47
N VAL A 38 -4.79 -9.42 1.76
CA VAL A 38 -3.59 -8.63 2.09
C VAL A 38 -3.67 -8.07 3.52
N LEU A 39 -4.83 -7.54 3.92
CA LEU A 39 -5.06 -7.04 5.28
C LEU A 39 -4.86 -8.13 6.33
N ALA A 40 -5.38 -9.34 6.11
CA ALA A 40 -5.20 -10.46 7.03
C ALA A 40 -3.71 -10.81 7.19
N ARG A 41 -2.94 -10.81 6.10
CA ARG A 41 -1.50 -11.10 6.12
C ARG A 41 -0.69 -10.01 6.84
N LEU A 42 -0.98 -8.74 6.57
CA LEU A 42 -0.39 -7.61 7.32
C LEU A 42 -0.68 -7.70 8.82
N ARG A 43 -1.91 -8.08 9.20
CA ARG A 43 -2.28 -8.30 10.62
C ARG A 43 -1.53 -9.48 11.26
N ALA A 44 -1.19 -10.48 10.46
CA ALA A 44 -0.37 -11.61 10.92
C ALA A 44 1.12 -11.25 11.06
N GLY A 45 1.54 -10.07 10.59
CA GLY A 45 2.92 -9.58 10.67
C GLY A 45 3.75 -9.82 9.40
N ASP A 46 3.14 -10.34 8.33
CA ASP A 46 3.82 -10.45 7.04
C ASP A 46 4.16 -9.04 6.52
N THR A 47 5.41 -8.83 6.14
CA THR A 47 5.85 -7.56 5.54
C THR A 47 5.83 -7.60 4.02
N SER A 48 5.67 -8.76 3.40
CA SER A 48 5.46 -8.89 1.96
C SER A 48 4.75 -10.19 1.63
N GLY A 49 4.19 -10.25 0.43
CA GLY A 49 3.54 -11.45 -0.04
C GLY A 49 2.88 -11.24 -1.39
N GLN A 50 2.67 -12.33 -2.09
CA GLN A 50 1.93 -12.35 -3.34
C GLN A 50 1.16 -13.65 -3.47
N ASP A 51 0.08 -13.59 -4.21
CA ASP A 51 -0.66 -14.75 -4.68
C ASP A 51 -1.32 -14.37 -6.00
N HIS A 52 -1.18 -15.21 -7.01
CA HIS A 52 -1.74 -14.95 -8.33
C HIS A 52 -1.97 -16.24 -9.11
N ASP A 53 -3.02 -16.23 -9.93
CA ASP A 53 -3.29 -17.20 -10.98
C ASP A 53 -3.38 -16.43 -12.29
N ASP A 54 -2.40 -16.62 -13.18
CA ASP A 54 -2.16 -16.01 -14.51
C ASP A 54 -2.62 -14.54 -14.72
N ASP A 55 -3.91 -14.26 -14.64
CA ASP A 55 -4.52 -12.96 -14.86
C ASP A 55 -5.22 -12.33 -13.63
N PHE A 56 -5.20 -12.97 -12.46
CA PHE A 56 -5.82 -12.51 -11.22
C PHE A 56 -4.90 -12.69 -10.00
N GLY A 57 -4.68 -11.64 -9.22
CA GLY A 57 -3.89 -11.78 -7.99
C GLY A 57 -3.56 -10.48 -7.28
N TYR A 58 -2.75 -10.61 -6.23
CA TYR A 58 -2.20 -9.49 -5.47
C TYR A 58 -0.71 -9.67 -5.23
N ALA A 59 -0.03 -8.55 -5.04
CA ALA A 59 1.28 -8.49 -4.41
C ALA A 59 1.32 -7.30 -3.45
N PHE A 60 1.95 -7.46 -2.29
CA PHE A 60 2.13 -6.36 -1.35
C PHE A 60 3.53 -6.36 -0.73
N GLU A 61 3.93 -5.18 -0.29
CA GLU A 61 5.14 -4.94 0.46
C GLU A 61 4.89 -3.81 1.47
N TYR A 62 5.38 -4.01 2.69
CA TYR A 62 5.42 -3.03 3.77
C TYR A 62 6.88 -2.69 4.08
N VAL A 63 7.21 -1.41 4.01
CA VAL A 63 8.53 -0.86 4.29
C VAL A 63 8.41 0.12 5.45
N GLN A 64 9.11 -0.18 6.54
CA GLN A 64 9.05 0.63 7.77
C GLN A 64 9.84 1.95 7.66
N ALA A 65 10.82 2.03 6.75
CA ALA A 65 11.61 3.23 6.54
C ALA A 65 11.93 3.38 5.05
N VAL A 66 11.04 4.05 4.31
CA VAL A 66 11.22 4.27 2.88
C VAL A 66 12.31 5.30 2.60
N PRO A 67 13.28 4.99 1.73
CA PRO A 67 14.20 5.99 1.20
C PRO A 67 13.51 6.78 0.09
N GLY A 68 13.48 8.11 0.21
CA GLY A 68 13.00 9.00 -0.85
C GLY A 68 11.74 9.78 -0.48
N PRO A 69 11.31 10.68 -1.38
CA PRO A 69 10.25 11.63 -1.07
C PRO A 69 8.89 10.95 -0.91
N SER A 70 8.06 11.53 -0.04
CA SER A 70 6.62 11.25 0.06
C SER A 70 5.96 11.31 -1.32
N PHE A 71 4.99 10.42 -1.57
CA PHE A 71 4.09 10.54 -2.72
C PHE A 71 3.18 11.78 -2.62
N PHE A 72 2.90 12.23 -1.39
CA PHE A 72 2.09 13.43 -1.13
C PHE A 72 2.95 14.67 -1.00
N ASP A 73 2.52 15.77 -1.63
CA ASP A 73 3.16 17.09 -1.52
C ASP A 73 2.93 17.76 -0.15
N ALA A 74 1.96 17.26 0.63
CA ALA A 74 1.57 17.74 1.95
C ALA A 74 1.08 16.55 2.83
N PRO A 75 0.85 16.72 4.14
CA PRO A 75 0.27 15.67 4.97
C PRO A 75 -1.06 15.15 4.40
N ALA A 76 -1.31 13.84 4.51
CA ALA A 76 -2.59 13.28 4.08
C ALA A 76 -3.76 13.94 4.82
N GLY A 77 -4.80 14.34 4.07
CA GLY A 77 -5.98 15.05 4.62
C GLY A 77 -5.83 16.57 4.73
N SER A 78 -4.77 17.15 4.15
CA SER A 78 -4.60 18.60 4.01
C SER A 78 -5.38 19.12 2.79
N GLU A 79 -6.71 19.09 2.82
CA GLU A 79 -7.57 19.82 1.86
C GLU A 79 -7.99 21.18 2.41
#